data_AF-A0A1B7V8A4-F1
#
_entry.id   AF-A0A1B7V8A4-F1
#
_cell.length_a   1.000
_cell.length_b   1.000
_cell.length_c   1.000
_cell.angle_alpha   90.00
_cell.angle_beta   90.00
_cell.angle_gamma   90.00
#
_symmetry.space_group_name_H-M   'P 1'
#
loop_
_entity.id
_entity.type
_entity.pdbx_description
1 polymer ?
#
loop_
_entity_poly.entity_id
_entity_poly.type
_entity_poly.pdbx_seq_one_letter_code
_entity_poly.pdbx_strand_id
1 'polypeptide(L)'
;MADSRLGIGVRIYIGKKTILNEFIAYLDLGEMIKKQEISQRSAIIANYALCNFANVGSIGITIGGMTGIAPNRQQDLARMGVRTMIGGLLAGFITAGIAGILI
;
A
#
# COMPACT_ATOMS: atom_id res chain seq x y z
N MET A 1 12.11 -5.79 23.81
CA MET A 1 13.25 -5.60 22.87
C MET A 1 13.15 -6.46 21.59
N ALA A 2 12.06 -7.22 21.37
CA ALA A 2 11.86 -8.08 20.18
C ALA A 2 11.10 -7.41 19.00
N ASP A 3 10.68 -6.15 19.15
CA ASP A 3 9.77 -5.48 18.19
C ASP A 3 10.51 -4.71 17.06
N SER A 4 11.74 -4.25 17.30
CA SER A 4 12.45 -3.38 16.36
C SER A 4 12.87 -4.06 15.05
N ARG A 5 13.15 -5.38 15.07
CA ARG A 5 13.50 -6.14 13.85
C ARG A 5 12.26 -6.54 13.04
N LEU A 6 11.14 -6.81 13.69
CA LEU A 6 9.84 -7.08 13.07
C LEU A 6 9.30 -5.87 12.31
N GLY A 7 9.46 -4.67 12.89
CA GLY A 7 9.05 -3.41 12.27
C GLY A 7 9.81 -3.09 10.97
N ILE A 8 11.03 -3.63 10.77
CA ILE A 8 11.82 -3.43 9.55
C ILE A 8 11.19 -4.18 8.37
N GLY A 9 10.72 -5.42 8.58
CA GLY A 9 10.08 -6.22 7.52
C GLY A 9 8.82 -5.54 6.97
N VAL A 10 7.94 -5.06 7.86
CA VAL A 10 6.72 -4.35 7.47
C VAL A 10 7.01 -3.08 6.67
N ARG A 11 8.05 -2.32 7.06
CA ARG A 11 8.47 -1.11 6.33
C ARG A 11 8.97 -1.44 4.92
N ILE A 12 9.71 -2.52 4.75
CA ILE A 12 10.17 -2.99 3.44
C ILE A 12 8.98 -3.33 2.55
N TYR A 13 7.94 -3.97 3.08
CA TYR A 13 6.75 -4.33 2.29
C TYR A 13 5.93 -3.12 1.85
N ILE A 14 5.86 -2.07 2.66
CA ILE A 14 5.27 -0.79 2.25
C ILE A 14 6.05 -0.22 1.05
N GLY A 15 7.39 -0.20 1.11
CA GLY A 15 8.21 0.24 -0.04
C GLY A 15 8.03 -0.65 -1.27
N LYS A 16 8.02 -1.97 -1.08
CA LYS A 16 7.81 -2.95 -2.14
C LYS A 16 6.48 -2.73 -2.83
N LYS A 17 5.40 -2.46 -2.09
CA LYS A 17 4.11 -2.18 -2.70
C LYS A 17 4.05 -0.88 -3.45
N THR A 18 4.70 0.18 -2.96
CA THR A 18 4.67 1.50 -3.59
C THR A 18 5.39 1.48 -4.94
N ILE A 19 6.52 0.78 -5.02
CA ILE A 19 7.34 0.71 -6.24
C ILE A 19 6.86 -0.38 -7.20
N LEU A 20 6.53 -1.58 -6.69
CA LEU A 20 6.11 -2.72 -7.51
C LEU A 20 4.58 -2.83 -7.53
N ASN A 21 4.00 -3.49 -6.53
CA ASN A 21 2.56 -3.59 -6.28
C ASN A 21 2.29 -4.29 -4.93
N GLU A 22 1.06 -4.16 -4.46
CA GLU A 22 0.54 -4.76 -3.23
C GLU A 22 0.51 -6.29 -3.26
N PHE A 23 0.27 -6.94 -4.41
CA PHE A 23 0.25 -8.41 -4.48
C PHE A 23 1.59 -9.02 -4.09
N ILE A 24 2.69 -8.46 -4.58
CA ILE A 24 4.04 -8.92 -4.24
C ILE A 24 4.34 -8.68 -2.75
N ALA A 25 3.88 -7.57 -2.18
CA ALA A 25 4.01 -7.31 -0.74
C ALA A 25 3.16 -8.27 0.11
N TYR A 26 1.98 -8.65 -0.37
CA TYR A 26 1.11 -9.63 0.29
C TYR A 26 1.72 -11.04 0.32
N LEU A 27 2.40 -11.45 -0.75
CA LEU A 27 3.11 -12.73 -0.77
C LEU A 27 4.17 -12.79 0.33
N ASP A 28 4.99 -11.74 0.45
CA ASP A 28 6.03 -11.68 1.49
C ASP A 28 5.41 -11.61 2.90
N LEU A 29 4.33 -10.84 3.09
CA LEU A 29 3.62 -10.79 4.37
C LEU A 29 3.06 -12.17 4.74
N GLY A 30 2.49 -12.89 3.79
CA GLY A 30 1.99 -14.25 3.99
C GLY A 30 3.08 -15.21 4.43
N GLU A 31 4.27 -15.15 3.82
CA GLU A 31 5.43 -15.94 4.24
C GLU A 31 5.91 -15.59 5.65
N MET A 32 5.94 -14.30 6.00
CA MET A 32 6.32 -13.84 7.34
C MET A 32 5.34 -14.32 8.42
N ILE A 33 4.05 -14.34 8.10
CA ILE A 33 3.01 -14.90 8.98
C ILE A 33 3.21 -16.40 9.17
N LYS A 34 3.43 -17.16 8.10
CA LYS A 34 3.66 -18.62 8.16
C LYS A 34 4.88 -18.98 9.02
N LYS A 35 5.95 -18.18 8.93
CA LYS A 35 7.18 -18.36 9.72
C LYS A 35 7.05 -17.88 11.17
N GLN A 36 5.89 -17.32 11.56
CA GLN A 36 5.67 -16.70 12.87
C GLN A 36 6.70 -15.58 13.17
N GLU A 37 7.19 -14.93 12.12
CA GLU A 37 8.15 -13.82 12.19
C GLU A 37 7.45 -12.47 12.37
N ILE A 38 6.12 -12.45 12.53
CA ILE A 38 5.32 -11.26 12.79
C ILE A 38 4.28 -11.55 13.88
N SER A 39 4.05 -10.58 14.78
CA SER A 39 2.96 -10.68 15.75
C SER A 39 1.59 -10.63 15.05
N GLN A 40 0.58 -11.28 15.63
CA GLN A 40 -0.79 -11.23 15.09
C GLN A 40 -1.30 -9.79 14.95
N ARG A 41 -1.03 -8.94 15.95
CA ARG A 41 -1.40 -7.53 15.92
C ARG A 41 -0.74 -6.79 14.76
N SER A 42 0.58 -6.93 14.60
CA SER A 42 1.31 -6.28 13.51
C SER A 42 0.88 -6.80 12.14
N ALA A 43 0.54 -8.09 12.02
CA ALA A 43 0.06 -8.67 10.78
C ALA A 43 -1.28 -8.07 10.34
N ILE A 44 -2.21 -7.86 11.29
CA ILE A 44 -3.50 -7.20 11.01
C ILE A 44 -3.27 -5.76 10.56
N ILE A 45 -2.44 -4.99 11.28
CA ILE A 45 -2.14 -3.60 10.91
C ILE A 45 -1.47 -3.52 9.53
N ALA A 46 -0.49 -4.40 9.26
CA ALA A 46 0.18 -4.47 7.96
C ALA A 46 -0.80 -4.82 6.83
N ASN A 47 -1.74 -5.72 7.06
CA ASN A 47 -2.77 -6.07 6.09
C ASN A 47 -3.59 -4.84 5.67
N TYR A 48 -4.04 -4.03 6.63
CA TYR A 48 -4.75 -2.77 6.34
C TYR A 48 -3.87 -1.74 5.64
N ALA A 49 -2.60 -1.62 6.02
CA ALA A 49 -1.67 -0.69 5.38
C ALA A 49 -1.39 -1.06 3.91
N LEU A 50 -1.36 -2.36 3.60
CA LEU A 50 -1.14 -2.87 2.25
C LEU A 50 -2.39 -2.81 1.37
N CYS A 51 -3.60 -2.85 1.96
CA CYS A 51 -4.90 -2.91 1.28
C CYS A 51 -5.26 -1.61 0.53
N ASN A 52 -4.53 -1.29 -0.53
CA ASN A 52 -4.88 -0.29 -1.54
C ASN A 52 -3.94 -0.44 -2.74
N PHE A 53 -4.40 0.04 -3.90
CA PHE A 53 -3.64 0.07 -5.16
C PHE A 53 -2.73 1.30 -5.29
N ALA A 54 -2.33 1.96 -4.21
CA ALA A 54 -1.49 3.15 -4.31
C ALA A 54 -0.02 2.79 -4.58
N ASN A 55 0.29 2.58 -5.86
CA ASN A 55 1.61 2.24 -6.37
C ASN A 55 1.88 2.96 -7.70
N VAL A 56 3.14 2.99 -8.14
CA VAL A 56 3.55 3.70 -9.36
C VAL A 56 2.82 3.16 -10.62
N GLY A 57 2.61 1.85 -10.71
CA GLY A 57 1.87 1.24 -11.82
C GLY A 57 0.41 1.69 -11.91
N SER A 58 -0.26 1.85 -10.77
CA SER A 58 -1.65 2.26 -10.68
C SER A 58 -1.93 3.68 -11.16
N ILE A 59 -0.90 4.55 -11.18
CA ILE A 59 -0.99 5.86 -11.83
C ILE A 59 -1.30 5.66 -13.32
N GLY A 60 -0.54 4.79 -13.99
CA GLY A 60 -0.75 4.46 -15.40
C GLY A 60 -2.11 3.82 -15.66
N ILE A 61 -2.52 2.86 -14.81
CA ILE A 61 -3.83 2.20 -14.90
C ILE A 61 -4.97 3.24 -14.80
N THR A 62 -4.88 4.15 -13.82
CA THR A 62 -5.90 5.16 -13.59
C THR A 62 -5.96 6.18 -14.72
N ILE A 63 -4.81 6.66 -15.20
CA ILE A 63 -4.75 7.58 -16.35
C ILE A 63 -5.32 6.88 -17.60
N GLY A 64 -4.89 5.66 -17.89
CA GLY A 64 -5.36 4.89 -19.04
C GLY A 64 -6.86 4.66 -19.02
N GLY A 65 -7.40 4.21 -17.89
CA GLY A 65 -8.84 4.00 -17.72
C GLY A 65 -9.65 5.29 -17.78
N MET A 66 -9.20 6.35 -17.11
CA MET A 66 -9.93 7.63 -17.09
C MET A 66 -9.84 8.39 -18.41
N THR A 67 -8.78 8.20 -19.20
CA THR A 67 -8.66 8.83 -20.53
C THR A 67 -9.71 8.28 -21.50
N GLY A 68 -10.12 7.01 -21.35
CA GLY A 68 -11.24 6.46 -22.14
C GLY A 68 -12.59 7.10 -21.83
N ILE A 69 -12.77 7.62 -20.60
CA ILE A 69 -14.01 8.27 -20.14
C ILE A 69 -13.97 9.78 -20.41
N ALA A 70 -12.82 10.40 -20.18
CA ALA A 70 -12.61 11.85 -20.29
C ALA A 70 -11.34 12.15 -21.09
N PRO A 71 -11.34 11.95 -22.42
CA PRO A 71 -10.15 12.07 -23.26
C PRO A 71 -9.53 13.46 -23.24
N ASN A 72 -10.35 14.51 -23.11
CA ASN A 72 -9.89 15.90 -23.02
C ASN A 72 -9.20 16.25 -21.69
N ARG A 73 -9.17 15.34 -20.71
CA ARG A 73 -8.61 15.58 -19.37
C ARG A 73 -7.33 14.78 -19.07
N GLN A 74 -6.75 14.12 -20.07
CA GLN A 74 -5.53 13.31 -19.89
C GLN A 74 -4.38 14.09 -19.24
N GLN A 75 -4.18 15.36 -19.63
CA GLN A 75 -3.13 16.20 -19.07
C GLN A 75 -3.36 16.53 -17.58
N ASP A 76 -4.62 16.79 -17.19
CA ASP A 76 -4.97 17.01 -15.77
C ASP A 76 -4.69 15.75 -14.95
N LEU A 77 -5.12 14.58 -15.46
CA LEU A 77 -4.95 13.28 -14.81
C LEU A 77 -3.47 12.95 -14.62
N ALA A 78 -2.64 13.17 -15.66
CA ALA A 78 -1.21 12.96 -15.59
C ALA A 78 -0.53 13.88 -14.55
N ARG A 79 -0.92 15.15 -14.49
CA ARG A 79 -0.39 16.12 -13.51
C ARG A 79 -0.74 15.74 -12.07
N MET A 80 -1.89 15.09 -11.86
CA MET A 80 -2.34 14.68 -10.52
C MET A 80 -1.81 13.32 -10.07
N GLY A 81 -1.30 12.49 -10.99
CA GLY A 81 -0.99 11.07 -10.72
C GLY A 81 -0.22 10.79 -9.43
N VAL A 82 0.93 11.44 -9.23
CA VAL A 82 1.75 11.24 -8.03
C VAL A 82 1.05 11.73 -6.77
N ARG A 83 0.33 12.86 -6.84
CA ARG A 83 -0.43 13.42 -5.70
C ARG A 83 -1.54 12.46 -5.28
N THR A 84 -2.28 11.91 -6.25
CA THR A 84 -3.33 10.92 -6.01
C THR A 84 -2.77 9.64 -5.41
N MET A 85 -1.61 9.16 -5.89
CA MET A 85 -0.92 8.00 -5.30
C MET A 85 -0.55 8.24 -3.83
N ILE A 86 0.05 9.40 -3.52
CA ILE A 86 0.40 9.75 -2.13
C ILE A 86 -0.88 9.84 -1.27
N GLY A 87 -1.95 10.45 -1.79
CA GLY A 87 -3.25 10.48 -1.11
C GLY A 87 -3.80 9.09 -0.79
N GLY A 88 -3.70 8.16 -1.75
CA GLY A 88 -4.11 6.77 -1.55
C GLY A 88 -3.27 6.02 -0.51
N LEU A 89 -1.95 6.27 -0.46
CA LEU A 89 -1.07 5.71 0.56
C LEU A 89 -1.46 6.21 1.96
N LEU A 90 -1.65 7.52 2.11
CA LEU A 90 -2.06 8.13 3.38
C LEU A 90 -3.42 7.61 3.84
N ALA A 91 -4.39 7.46 2.94
CA ALA A 91 -5.68 6.86 3.27
C ALA A 91 -5.53 5.43 3.82
N GLY A 92 -4.66 4.62 3.20
CA GLY A 92 -4.33 3.28 3.72
C GLY A 92 -3.69 3.31 5.11
N PHE A 93 -2.77 4.25 5.37
CA PHE A 93 -2.14 4.39 6.67
C PHE A 93 -3.10 4.86 7.76
N ILE A 94 -4.06 5.74 7.42
CA ILE A 94 -5.13 6.14 8.34
C ILE A 94 -5.95 4.91 8.72
N THR A 95 -6.39 4.11 7.75
CA THR A 95 -7.15 2.88 8.01
C THR A 95 -6.36 1.89 8.87
N ALA A 96 -5.06 1.71 8.59
CA ALA A 96 -4.19 0.86 9.41
C ALA A 96 -4.00 1.40 10.83
N GLY A 97 -3.90 2.72 10.98
CA GLY A 97 -3.83 3.39 12.29
C GLY A 97 -5.10 3.19 13.10
N ILE A 98 -6.27 3.33 12.47
CA ILE A 98 -7.57 3.05 13.09
C ILE A 98 -7.65 1.58 13.51
N ALA A 99 -7.30 0.65 12.64
CA ALA A 99 -7.27 -0.78 12.98
C ALA A 99 -6.36 -1.05 14.18
N GLY A 100 -5.18 -0.42 14.23
CA GLY A 100 -4.25 -0.53 15.36
C GLY A 100 -4.74 0.09 16.66
N ILE A 101 -5.67 1.05 16.64
CA ILE A 101 -6.31 1.60 17.84
C ILE A 101 -7.37 0.63 18.38
N LEU A 102 -8.07 -0.07 17.49
CA LEU A 102 -9.19 -0.94 17.84
C LEU A 102 -8.78 -2.36 18.29
N ILE A 103 -7.50 -2.74 18.13
CA ILE A 103 -6.95 -4.06 18.47
C ILE A 103 -5.72 -3.98 19.38
#